data_AF-A0A956LLF5-F1
#
_entry.id   AF-A0A956LLF5-F1
#
_cell.length_a   1.000
_cell.length_b   1.000
_cell.length_c   1.000
_cell.angle_alpha   90.00
_cell.angle_beta   90.00
_cell.angle_gamma   90.00
#
_symmetry.space_group_name_H-M   'P 1'
#
loop_
_entity.id
_entity.type
_entity.pdbx_description
1 polymer ?
#
loop_
_entity_poly.entity_id
_entity_poly.type
_entity_poly.pdbx_seq_one_letter_code
_entity_poly.pdbx_strand_id
1 'polypeptide(L)'
;MKTTTMKMKTTTKSTTVLKKKKKKKTKTMTIALTVACALWATTSTARASDPRLERLPAAEELGRICFDDGGELQLTPDDVLWMARMVHGETRGRPSREDASHMLWALAGRRYTRKRLRESMAALAQAYSQPISPRWLRDGDKCDSEAERERKRGCQEHRLRLRAEYRAMAWQDIDKLARATTLVWAQGNLPNPQPGIVGWYEPGTWRGIDTRTHYERPTLHDYVDGNAYYFRTHGVDTRAWTATTVTVVGPGALCPDHVANWAPKPKLGSCEDDFTYHKSGTIRSWTTRDDGTISELEFEGAGWRDRVCDDSKGMIYADDTSRAFVEDEDGQKIRFEMIEVDEHGSRARVFAGRLTPSMLEGRRRVVTRAKR
;
A
#
# COMPACT_ATOMS: atom_id res chain seq x y z
N MET A 1 59.35 9.71 -20.04
CA MET A 1 58.60 9.41 -18.79
C MET A 1 58.24 7.93 -18.82
N LYS A 2 58.71 7.16 -17.84
CA LYS A 2 58.62 5.70 -17.82
C LYS A 2 57.24 5.26 -17.28
N THR A 3 56.51 4.49 -18.08
CA THR A 3 55.22 3.89 -17.74
C THR A 3 55.47 2.60 -16.95
N THR A 4 55.04 2.57 -15.69
CA THR A 4 55.16 1.40 -14.81
C THR A 4 53.91 0.54 -14.94
N THR A 5 54.06 -0.66 -15.51
CA THR A 5 53.00 -1.67 -15.65
C THR A 5 52.94 -2.54 -14.40
N MET A 6 51.87 -2.41 -13.59
CA MET A 6 51.60 -3.34 -12.47
C MET A 6 50.97 -4.64 -13.00
N LYS A 7 51.68 -5.76 -12.85
CA LYS A 7 51.12 -7.12 -13.00
C LYS A 7 50.50 -7.57 -11.67
N MET A 8 49.18 -7.75 -11.62
CA MET A 8 48.51 -8.46 -10.54
C MET A 8 48.76 -9.97 -10.65
N LYS A 9 49.36 -10.56 -9.62
CA LYS A 9 49.48 -12.01 -9.42
C LYS A 9 48.13 -12.56 -8.93
N THR A 10 47.56 -13.49 -9.67
CA THR A 10 46.44 -14.34 -9.26
C THR A 10 46.96 -15.46 -8.36
N THR A 11 46.51 -15.46 -7.09
CA THR A 11 46.81 -16.52 -6.13
C THR A 11 45.69 -17.56 -6.14
N THR A 12 45.97 -18.72 -6.73
CA THR A 12 45.09 -19.89 -6.77
C THR A 12 45.01 -20.52 -5.38
N LYS A 13 43.83 -20.51 -4.73
CA LYS A 13 43.60 -21.28 -3.50
C LYS A 13 43.23 -22.73 -3.87
N SER A 14 44.07 -23.64 -3.38
CA SER A 14 43.98 -25.09 -3.51
C SER A 14 42.84 -25.65 -2.65
N THR A 15 41.91 -26.37 -3.25
CA THR A 15 40.77 -27.01 -2.58
C THR A 15 41.20 -28.38 -2.06
N THR A 16 41.30 -28.54 -0.75
CA THR A 16 41.61 -29.81 -0.09
C THR A 16 40.38 -30.73 -0.12
N VAL A 17 40.49 -31.84 -0.85
CA VAL A 17 39.49 -32.91 -0.93
C VAL A 17 39.57 -33.80 0.31
N LEU A 18 38.61 -33.67 1.23
CA LEU A 18 38.44 -34.60 2.35
C LEU A 18 37.54 -35.78 1.94
N LYS A 19 38.19 -36.88 1.53
CA LYS A 19 37.56 -38.20 1.35
C LYS A 19 37.13 -38.77 2.71
N LYS A 20 35.85 -38.68 3.06
CA LYS A 20 35.27 -39.49 4.15
C LYS A 20 34.92 -40.90 3.65
N LYS A 21 35.75 -41.87 4.03
CA LYS A 21 35.43 -43.30 4.03
C LYS A 21 34.21 -43.55 4.93
N LYS A 22 33.08 -44.01 4.38
CA LYS A 22 32.03 -44.68 5.16
C LYS A 22 32.10 -46.19 4.91
N LYS A 23 32.42 -46.91 5.99
CA LYS A 23 32.46 -48.36 6.10
C LYS A 23 31.06 -48.93 5.82
N LYS A 24 30.99 -49.90 4.91
CA LYS A 24 29.89 -50.88 4.81
C LYS A 24 29.86 -51.70 6.10
N LYS A 25 28.73 -51.71 6.79
CA LYS A 25 28.31 -52.83 7.66
C LYS A 25 27.01 -53.37 7.11
N THR A 26 27.15 -54.43 6.32
CA THR A 26 26.11 -55.41 6.02
C THR A 26 25.88 -56.21 7.30
N LYS A 27 24.68 -56.14 7.87
CA LYS A 27 24.09 -57.21 8.69
C LYS A 27 22.63 -57.33 8.33
N THR A 28 22.38 -58.33 7.50
CA THR A 28 21.34 -59.35 7.62
C THR A 28 20.29 -59.07 8.70
N MET A 29 19.08 -58.70 8.28
CA MET A 29 17.86 -59.02 9.00
C MET A 29 16.77 -59.36 7.98
N THR A 30 16.86 -60.60 7.51
CA THR A 30 15.79 -61.31 6.82
C THR A 30 14.82 -61.81 7.90
N ILE A 31 13.53 -61.89 7.56
CA ILE A 31 12.41 -62.48 8.32
C ILE A 31 11.63 -61.48 9.22
N ALA A 32 10.83 -60.63 8.56
CA ALA A 32 9.50 -60.18 9.01
C ALA A 32 8.75 -59.47 7.85
N LEU A 33 8.78 -60.08 6.66
CA LEU A 33 8.27 -59.49 5.42
C LEU A 33 7.22 -60.41 4.78
N THR A 34 6.04 -60.56 5.40
CA THR A 34 4.88 -61.13 4.69
C THR A 34 3.48 -60.83 5.24
N VAL A 35 3.29 -59.97 6.26
CA VAL A 35 1.92 -59.63 6.74
C VAL A 35 1.68 -58.11 6.93
N ALA A 36 2.72 -57.27 6.94
CA ALA A 36 2.56 -55.81 7.12
C ALA A 36 2.53 -54.99 5.82
N CYS A 37 2.38 -55.63 4.65
CA CYS A 37 2.26 -54.95 3.34
C CYS A 37 0.84 -54.89 2.78
N ALA A 38 -0.16 -55.46 3.47
CA ALA A 38 -1.55 -55.50 2.99
C ALA A 38 -2.50 -54.51 3.71
N LEU A 39 -1.99 -53.70 4.65
CA LEU A 39 -2.79 -52.72 5.41
C LEU A 39 -2.44 -51.25 5.15
N TRP A 40 -1.56 -51.00 4.17
CA TRP A 40 -1.34 -49.66 3.58
C TRP A 40 -1.98 -49.55 2.19
N ALA A 41 -3.01 -50.36 1.94
CA ALA A 41 -3.92 -50.14 0.83
C ALA A 41 -4.80 -48.91 1.16
N THR A 42 -4.32 -47.76 0.70
CA THR A 42 -5.16 -46.74 0.05
C THR A 42 -6.37 -46.25 0.85
N THR A 43 -6.16 -45.66 2.02
CA THR A 43 -6.96 -44.48 2.39
C THR A 43 -6.47 -43.27 1.58
N SER A 44 -6.53 -43.40 0.25
CA SER A 44 -6.68 -42.24 -0.63
C SER A 44 -8.10 -41.73 -0.37
N THR A 45 -8.27 -41.07 0.78
CA THR A 45 -9.40 -40.18 0.97
C THR A 45 -9.18 -39.10 -0.06
N ALA A 46 -9.87 -39.23 -1.20
CA ALA A 46 -10.09 -38.13 -2.10
C ALA A 46 -10.54 -36.98 -1.21
N ARG A 47 -9.63 -36.03 -0.96
CA ARG A 47 -9.86 -34.92 -0.04
C ARG A 47 -11.00 -34.16 -0.68
N ALA A 48 -12.21 -34.39 -0.17
CA ALA A 48 -13.42 -33.85 -0.74
C ALA A 48 -13.17 -32.37 -1.03
N SER A 49 -13.35 -31.99 -2.30
CA SER A 49 -13.22 -30.60 -2.71
C SER A 49 -14.10 -29.78 -1.77
N ASP A 50 -13.53 -28.79 -1.09
CA ASP A 50 -14.34 -27.88 -0.27
C ASP A 50 -15.37 -27.24 -1.21
N PRO A 51 -16.67 -27.53 -1.07
CA PRO A 51 -17.68 -27.11 -2.02
C PRO A 51 -17.79 -25.59 -2.12
N ARG A 52 -17.30 -24.86 -1.09
CA ARG A 52 -17.22 -23.40 -1.08
C ARG A 52 -16.24 -22.87 -2.12
N LEU A 53 -15.24 -23.66 -2.52
CA LEU A 53 -14.29 -23.25 -3.55
C LEU A 53 -14.91 -23.34 -4.94
N GLU A 54 -15.93 -24.17 -5.16
CA GLU A 54 -16.50 -24.40 -6.50
C GLU A 54 -17.43 -23.29 -7.00
N ARG A 55 -17.78 -22.33 -6.14
CA ARG A 55 -18.55 -21.14 -6.50
C ARG A 55 -17.89 -19.88 -5.97
N LEU A 56 -18.17 -18.75 -6.61
CA LEU A 56 -17.82 -17.45 -6.07
C LEU A 56 -18.57 -17.26 -4.72
N PRO A 57 -17.91 -16.76 -3.66
CA PRO A 57 -18.59 -16.51 -2.39
C PRO A 57 -19.66 -15.42 -2.54
N ALA A 58 -20.76 -15.57 -1.82
CA ALA A 58 -21.81 -14.57 -1.72
C ALA A 58 -21.36 -13.44 -0.77
N ALA A 59 -22.00 -12.27 -0.84
CA ALA A 59 -21.55 -11.08 -0.10
C ALA A 59 -21.60 -11.27 1.42
N GLU A 60 -22.58 -12.02 1.92
CA GLU A 60 -22.77 -12.38 3.33
C GLU A 60 -21.71 -13.36 3.87
N GLU A 61 -20.93 -13.98 2.98
CA GLU A 61 -19.80 -14.85 3.36
C GLU A 61 -18.48 -14.09 3.43
N LEU A 62 -18.51 -12.77 3.21
CA LEU A 62 -17.33 -11.92 3.14
C LEU A 62 -17.25 -10.96 4.32
N GLY A 63 -16.02 -10.79 4.78
CA GLY A 63 -15.67 -9.87 5.84
C GLY A 63 -15.50 -8.43 5.37
N ARG A 64 -14.81 -7.65 6.19
CA ARG A 64 -14.46 -6.26 5.90
C ARG A 64 -13.03 -5.97 6.31
N ILE A 65 -12.40 -5.04 5.59
CA ILE A 65 -11.11 -4.48 5.97
C ILE A 65 -11.36 -3.36 6.97
N CYS A 66 -10.64 -3.38 8.08
CA CYS A 66 -10.67 -2.38 9.12
C CYS A 66 -9.31 -1.68 9.19
N PHE A 67 -9.35 -0.35 9.27
CA PHE A 67 -8.18 0.50 9.39
C PHE A 67 -8.13 1.11 10.81
N ASP A 68 -6.93 1.33 11.33
CA ASP A 68 -6.73 1.91 12.67
C ASP A 68 -7.21 3.36 12.81
N ASP A 69 -7.51 4.05 11.71
CA ASP A 69 -8.13 5.37 11.70
C ASP A 69 -9.67 5.35 11.77
N GLY A 70 -10.26 4.16 11.99
CA GLY A 70 -11.70 3.95 12.00
C GLY A 70 -12.32 3.82 10.60
N GLY A 71 -11.52 3.92 9.53
CA GLY A 71 -12.00 3.62 8.20
C GLY A 71 -12.32 2.14 8.02
N GLU A 72 -13.32 1.85 7.20
CA GLU A 72 -13.71 0.48 6.88
C GLU A 72 -14.01 0.29 5.39
N LEU A 73 -13.89 -0.96 4.92
CA LEU A 73 -14.26 -1.36 3.57
C LEU A 73 -14.91 -2.75 3.60
N GLN A 74 -16.20 -2.81 3.28
CA GLN A 74 -16.89 -4.08 3.05
C GLN A 74 -16.37 -4.76 1.79
N LEU A 75 -15.97 -6.03 1.88
CA LEU A 75 -15.53 -6.80 0.73
C LEU A 75 -16.73 -7.31 -0.07
N THR A 76 -16.58 -7.35 -1.40
CA THR A 76 -17.61 -7.82 -2.34
C THR A 76 -17.16 -9.09 -3.08
N PRO A 77 -18.09 -9.85 -3.69
CA PRO A 77 -17.72 -10.99 -4.54
C PRO A 77 -16.79 -10.60 -5.70
N ASP A 78 -16.95 -9.40 -6.27
CA ASP A 78 -16.08 -8.90 -7.34
C ASP A 78 -14.66 -8.62 -6.85
N ASP A 79 -14.50 -8.05 -5.65
CA ASP A 79 -13.19 -7.90 -5.01
C ASP A 79 -12.45 -9.24 -4.93
N VAL A 80 -13.14 -10.27 -4.41
CA VAL A 80 -12.58 -11.62 -4.26
C VAL A 80 -12.21 -12.25 -5.60
N LEU A 81 -13.05 -12.10 -6.62
CA LEU A 81 -12.76 -12.59 -7.96
C LEU A 81 -11.48 -11.97 -8.52
N TRP A 82 -11.38 -10.64 -8.49
CA TRP A 82 -10.23 -9.92 -9.05
C TRP A 82 -8.94 -10.16 -8.27
N MET A 83 -9.02 -10.26 -6.94
CA MET A 83 -7.86 -10.61 -6.12
C MET A 83 -7.37 -12.05 -6.40
N ALA A 84 -8.28 -13.01 -6.57
CA ALA A 84 -7.90 -14.37 -6.92
C ALA A 84 -7.28 -14.46 -8.32
N ARG A 85 -7.81 -13.71 -9.30
CA ARG A 85 -7.20 -13.56 -10.64
C ARG A 85 -5.82 -12.90 -10.58
N MET A 86 -5.64 -11.89 -9.72
CA MET A 86 -4.33 -11.28 -9.46
C MET A 86 -3.35 -12.34 -8.97
N VAL A 87 -3.68 -13.07 -7.90
CA VAL A 87 -2.80 -14.11 -7.34
C VAL A 87 -2.46 -15.17 -8.39
N HIS A 88 -3.45 -15.65 -9.14
CA HIS A 88 -3.22 -16.59 -10.23
C HIS A 88 -2.31 -16.01 -11.33
N GLY A 89 -2.59 -14.80 -11.81
CA GLY A 89 -1.86 -14.18 -12.89
C GLY A 89 -0.40 -13.87 -12.53
N GLU A 90 -0.16 -13.28 -11.35
CA GLU A 90 1.19 -12.91 -10.88
C GLU A 90 2.08 -14.14 -10.68
N THR A 91 1.47 -15.28 -10.32
CA THR A 91 2.16 -16.56 -10.09
C THR A 91 2.10 -17.50 -11.30
N ARG A 92 1.57 -17.04 -12.44
CA ARG A 92 1.40 -17.84 -13.67
C ARG A 92 0.66 -19.17 -13.42
N GLY A 93 -0.36 -19.12 -12.57
CA GLY A 93 -1.20 -20.25 -12.21
C GLY A 93 -0.53 -21.27 -11.28
N ARG A 94 0.57 -20.90 -10.61
CA ARG A 94 1.28 -21.76 -9.66
C ARG A 94 1.56 -21.03 -8.35
N PRO A 95 0.53 -20.51 -7.67
CA PRO A 95 0.74 -19.77 -6.43
C PRO A 95 1.29 -20.69 -5.35
N SER A 96 2.11 -20.13 -4.46
CA SER A 96 2.28 -20.65 -3.11
C SER A 96 1.34 -19.92 -2.14
N ARG A 97 1.10 -20.51 -0.96
CA ARG A 97 0.28 -19.88 0.08
C ARG A 97 0.92 -18.58 0.57
N GLU A 98 2.24 -18.56 0.60
CA GLU A 98 3.04 -17.43 1.01
C GLU A 98 2.89 -16.26 0.02
N ASP A 99 3.11 -16.49 -1.27
CA ASP A 99 2.97 -15.45 -2.31
C ASP A 99 1.55 -14.86 -2.29
N ALA A 100 0.54 -15.73 -2.26
CA ALA A 100 -0.85 -15.32 -2.22
C ALA A 100 -1.14 -14.45 -0.98
N SER A 101 -0.67 -14.86 0.21
CA SER A 101 -0.85 -14.11 1.45
C SER A 101 -0.22 -12.72 1.36
N HIS A 102 1.04 -12.64 0.91
CA HIS A 102 1.75 -11.37 0.81
C HIS A 102 1.13 -10.43 -0.23
N MET A 103 0.68 -10.93 -1.38
CA MET A 103 0.00 -10.11 -2.39
C MET A 103 -1.30 -9.52 -1.87
N LEU A 104 -2.12 -10.31 -1.18
CA LEU A 104 -3.41 -9.88 -0.62
C LEU A 104 -3.21 -8.80 0.45
N TRP A 105 -2.28 -9.02 1.38
CA TRP A 105 -1.95 -8.05 2.43
C TRP A 105 -1.27 -6.79 1.89
N ALA A 106 -0.41 -6.90 0.88
CA ALA A 106 0.16 -5.75 0.20
C ALA A 106 -0.91 -4.88 -0.48
N LEU A 107 -1.93 -5.50 -1.07
CA LEU A 107 -3.04 -4.78 -1.67
C LEU A 107 -3.89 -4.05 -0.62
N ALA A 108 -4.14 -4.69 0.52
CA ALA A 108 -4.86 -4.09 1.66
C ALA A 108 -4.10 -2.91 2.27
N GLY A 109 -2.78 -3.07 2.47
CA GLY A 109 -1.93 -1.97 2.91
C GLY A 109 -1.93 -0.81 1.91
N ARG A 110 -1.89 -1.12 0.60
CA ARG A 110 -1.99 -0.11 -0.45
C ARG A 110 -3.33 0.62 -0.42
N ARG A 111 -4.44 -0.09 -0.18
CA ARG A 111 -5.77 0.51 0.02
C ARG A 111 -5.76 1.51 1.18
N TYR A 112 -5.06 1.20 2.26
CA TYR A 112 -4.96 2.11 3.40
C TYR A 112 -4.15 3.37 3.07
N THR A 113 -2.99 3.22 2.43
CA THR A 113 -2.18 4.38 1.99
C THR A 113 -2.87 5.29 0.95
N ARG A 114 -3.90 4.77 0.27
CA ARG A 114 -4.67 5.45 -0.79
C ARG A 114 -6.12 5.70 -0.42
N LYS A 115 -6.45 5.74 0.87
CA LYS A 115 -7.83 5.86 1.36
C LYS A 115 -8.66 7.00 0.75
N ARG A 116 -8.02 8.07 0.28
CA ARG A 116 -8.67 9.20 -0.40
C ARG A 116 -9.28 8.87 -1.77
N LEU A 117 -8.79 7.83 -2.45
CA LEU A 117 -9.29 7.46 -3.79
C LEU A 117 -10.60 6.66 -3.71
N ARG A 118 -11.00 6.18 -2.52
CA ARG A 118 -12.21 5.35 -2.30
C ARG A 118 -12.33 4.17 -3.28
N GLU A 119 -11.21 3.67 -3.78
CA GLU A 119 -11.17 2.55 -4.72
C GLU A 119 -11.62 1.24 -4.04
N SER A 120 -12.30 0.38 -4.78
CA SER A 120 -12.56 -1.01 -4.36
C SER A 120 -11.28 -1.84 -4.41
N MET A 121 -11.28 -3.01 -3.79
CA MET A 121 -10.15 -3.93 -3.88
C MET A 121 -10.02 -4.49 -5.30
N ALA A 122 -11.13 -4.70 -6.01
CA ALA A 122 -11.15 -5.06 -7.43
C ALA A 122 -10.44 -4.02 -8.31
N ALA A 123 -10.72 -2.73 -8.09
CA ALA A 123 -10.07 -1.65 -8.81
C ALA A 123 -8.57 -1.60 -8.52
N LEU A 124 -8.18 -1.79 -7.25
CA LEU A 124 -6.77 -1.86 -6.87
C LEU A 124 -6.06 -3.08 -7.47
N ALA A 125 -6.66 -4.26 -7.44
CA ALA A 125 -6.10 -5.47 -8.05
C ALA A 125 -5.83 -5.23 -9.53
N GLN A 126 -6.79 -4.67 -10.27
CA GLN A 126 -6.63 -4.32 -11.67
C GLN A 126 -5.63 -3.17 -11.92
N ALA A 127 -5.46 -2.24 -10.98
CA ALA A 127 -4.49 -1.16 -11.12
C ALA A 127 -3.04 -1.64 -10.91
N TYR A 128 -2.82 -2.61 -10.01
CA TYR A 128 -1.49 -2.99 -9.55
C TYR A 128 -0.98 -4.34 -10.05
N SER A 129 -1.88 -5.20 -10.53
CA SER A 129 -1.49 -6.49 -11.07
C SER A 129 -1.32 -6.43 -12.58
N GLN A 130 -0.10 -6.57 -13.07
CA GLN A 130 0.19 -6.47 -14.52
C GLN A 130 -0.55 -7.53 -15.37
N PRO A 131 -0.73 -8.79 -14.91
CA PRO A 131 -1.43 -9.83 -15.65
C PRO A 131 -2.93 -9.57 -15.84
N ILE A 132 -3.56 -8.76 -14.98
CA ILE A 132 -5.00 -8.47 -15.07
C ILE A 132 -5.31 -7.00 -15.31
N SER A 133 -4.31 -6.13 -15.42
CA SER A 133 -4.55 -4.69 -15.58
C SER A 133 -5.01 -4.32 -16.99
N PRO A 134 -6.08 -3.52 -17.15
CA PRO A 134 -6.60 -3.13 -18.46
C PRO A 134 -5.59 -2.30 -19.27
N ARG A 135 -4.69 -1.59 -18.58
CA ARG A 135 -3.60 -0.79 -19.16
C ARG A 135 -2.68 -1.58 -20.10
N TRP A 136 -2.55 -2.88 -19.83
CA TRP A 136 -1.64 -3.77 -20.53
C TRP A 136 -2.35 -4.70 -21.53
N LEU A 137 -3.63 -4.45 -21.83
CA LEU A 137 -4.35 -5.14 -22.89
C LEU A 137 -3.98 -4.58 -24.27
N ARG A 138 -4.44 -5.27 -25.33
CA ARG A 138 -4.14 -4.87 -26.72
C ARG A 138 -4.59 -3.44 -27.02
N ASP A 139 -5.69 -3.03 -26.41
CA ASP A 139 -6.34 -1.72 -26.48
C ASP A 139 -6.03 -0.84 -25.26
N GLY A 140 -5.14 -1.28 -24.36
CA GLY A 140 -4.72 -0.53 -23.18
C GLY A 140 -3.65 0.52 -23.49
N ASP A 141 -3.58 1.56 -22.66
CA ASP A 141 -2.68 2.72 -22.80
C ASP A 141 -1.17 2.40 -22.87
N LYS A 142 -0.77 1.14 -22.60
CA LYS A 142 0.62 0.70 -22.72
C LYS A 142 0.94 -0.11 -23.97
N CYS A 143 -0.07 -0.54 -24.73
CA CYS A 143 0.08 -1.46 -25.87
C CYS A 143 -0.86 -1.15 -27.06
N ASP A 144 -1.49 0.02 -27.09
CA ASP A 144 -2.49 0.42 -28.09
C ASP A 144 -1.90 0.58 -29.50
N SER A 145 -0.65 1.04 -29.61
CA SER A 145 0.04 1.18 -30.90
C SER A 145 0.80 -0.08 -31.34
N GLU A 146 0.80 -0.33 -32.65
CA GLU A 146 1.53 -1.46 -33.26
C GLU A 146 3.04 -1.39 -32.98
N ALA A 147 3.64 -0.19 -33.09
CA ALA A 147 5.04 0.03 -32.76
C ALA A 147 5.37 -0.29 -31.30
N GLU A 148 4.45 -0.06 -30.36
CA GLU A 148 4.65 -0.46 -28.96
C GLU A 148 4.52 -1.97 -28.75
N ARG A 149 3.61 -2.65 -29.48
CA ARG A 149 3.47 -4.11 -29.44
C ARG A 149 4.72 -4.83 -29.91
N GLU A 150 5.41 -4.31 -30.92
CA GLU A 150 6.67 -4.86 -31.42
C GLU A 150 7.86 -4.59 -30.49
N ARG A 151 7.95 -3.38 -29.92
CA ARG A 151 9.12 -2.95 -29.13
C ARG A 151 9.08 -3.38 -27.67
N LYS A 152 7.90 -3.35 -27.03
CA LYS A 152 7.79 -3.62 -25.59
C LYS A 152 7.61 -5.11 -25.36
N ARG A 153 8.55 -5.73 -24.63
CA ARG A 153 8.41 -7.11 -24.12
C ARG A 153 7.08 -7.33 -23.39
N GLY A 154 6.57 -6.29 -22.74
CA GLY A 154 5.27 -6.29 -22.06
C GLY A 154 4.06 -6.47 -22.98
N CYS A 155 4.17 -6.18 -24.28
CA CYS A 155 3.05 -6.17 -25.23
C CYS A 155 3.15 -7.28 -26.29
N GLN A 156 4.00 -8.29 -26.06
CA GLN A 156 4.11 -9.46 -26.93
C GLN A 156 2.79 -10.24 -26.98
N GLU A 157 2.46 -10.77 -28.16
CA GLU A 157 1.18 -11.43 -28.44
C GLU A 157 0.79 -12.50 -27.41
N HIS A 158 1.73 -13.38 -27.05
CA HIS A 158 1.47 -14.42 -26.05
C HIS A 158 1.11 -13.84 -24.66
N ARG A 159 1.66 -12.68 -24.28
CA ARG A 159 1.32 -12.01 -23.02
C ARG A 159 -0.03 -11.34 -23.09
N LEU A 160 -0.33 -10.66 -24.21
CA LEU A 160 -1.64 -10.04 -24.42
C LEU A 160 -2.75 -11.10 -24.34
N ARG A 161 -2.54 -12.27 -24.95
CA ARG A 161 -3.45 -13.41 -24.86
C ARG A 161 -3.61 -13.89 -23.42
N LEU A 162 -2.52 -14.15 -22.70
CA LEU A 162 -2.58 -14.57 -21.28
C LEU A 162 -3.32 -13.54 -20.40
N ARG A 163 -3.13 -12.25 -20.62
CA ARG A 163 -3.85 -11.21 -19.86
C ARG A 163 -5.35 -11.22 -20.14
N ALA A 164 -5.73 -11.36 -21.41
CA ALA A 164 -7.13 -11.50 -21.78
C ALA A 164 -7.75 -12.76 -21.15
N GLU A 165 -7.03 -13.89 -21.18
CA GLU A 165 -7.43 -15.13 -20.51
C GLU A 165 -7.59 -14.94 -18.99
N TYR A 166 -6.59 -14.38 -18.30
CA TYR A 166 -6.66 -14.16 -16.84
C TYR A 166 -7.77 -13.19 -16.43
N ARG A 167 -8.05 -12.16 -17.24
CA ARG A 167 -9.17 -11.23 -16.98
C ARG A 167 -10.53 -11.88 -17.22
N ALA A 168 -10.64 -12.79 -18.19
CA ALA A 168 -11.90 -13.47 -18.50
C ALA A 168 -12.14 -14.71 -17.61
N MET A 169 -11.09 -15.22 -16.96
CA MET A 169 -11.09 -16.46 -16.19
C MET A 169 -12.24 -16.52 -15.18
N ALA A 170 -13.14 -17.50 -15.33
CA ALA A 170 -14.22 -17.69 -14.37
C ALA A 170 -13.65 -18.22 -13.04
N TRP A 171 -14.39 -18.04 -11.94
CA TRP A 171 -13.92 -18.39 -10.61
C TRP A 171 -13.39 -19.83 -10.54
N GLN A 172 -14.14 -20.79 -11.06
CA GLN A 172 -13.80 -22.21 -11.07
C GLN A 172 -12.50 -22.55 -11.84
N ASP A 173 -12.13 -21.72 -12.81
CA ASP A 173 -10.93 -21.92 -13.64
C ASP A 173 -9.67 -21.33 -12.98
N ILE A 174 -9.84 -20.52 -11.93
CA ILE A 174 -8.74 -20.01 -11.14
C ILE A 174 -8.13 -21.15 -10.32
N ASP A 175 -6.80 -21.14 -10.23
CA ASP A 175 -6.03 -22.06 -9.40
C ASP A 175 -6.64 -22.23 -8.00
N LYS A 176 -6.74 -23.49 -7.55
CA LYS A 176 -7.44 -23.85 -6.32
C LYS A 176 -6.83 -23.19 -5.08
N LEU A 177 -5.50 -23.02 -5.03
CA LEU A 177 -4.84 -22.36 -3.90
C LEU A 177 -5.04 -20.84 -3.94
N ALA A 178 -5.04 -20.22 -5.12
CA ALA A 178 -5.39 -18.80 -5.27
C ALA A 178 -6.81 -18.52 -4.75
N ARG A 179 -7.79 -19.33 -5.18
CA ARG A 179 -9.18 -19.26 -4.67
C ARG A 179 -9.23 -19.44 -3.16
N ALA A 180 -8.66 -20.53 -2.65
CA ALA A 180 -8.72 -20.87 -1.24
C ALA A 180 -8.06 -19.81 -0.35
N THR A 181 -6.87 -19.33 -0.71
CA THR A 181 -6.16 -18.32 0.09
C THR A 181 -6.89 -16.98 0.07
N THR A 182 -7.41 -16.56 -1.09
CA THR A 182 -8.20 -15.32 -1.21
C THR A 182 -9.48 -15.40 -0.39
N LEU A 183 -10.19 -16.54 -0.41
CA LEU A 183 -11.40 -16.74 0.39
C LEU A 183 -11.11 -16.70 1.90
N VAL A 184 -10.08 -17.44 2.35
CA VAL A 184 -9.65 -17.44 3.76
C VAL A 184 -9.25 -16.03 4.22
N TRP A 185 -8.57 -15.26 3.36
CA TRP A 185 -8.24 -13.86 3.63
C TRP A 185 -9.49 -12.98 3.72
N ALA A 186 -10.40 -13.08 2.74
CA ALA A 186 -11.61 -12.27 2.69
C ALA A 186 -12.59 -12.57 3.83
N GLN A 187 -12.47 -13.75 4.45
CA GLN A 187 -13.21 -14.16 5.65
C GLN A 187 -12.51 -13.76 6.95
N GLY A 188 -11.40 -13.01 6.89
CA GLY A 188 -10.66 -12.56 8.08
C GLY A 188 -9.86 -13.67 8.78
N ASN A 189 -9.65 -14.81 8.12
CA ASN A 189 -9.00 -15.99 8.72
C ASN A 189 -7.52 -16.15 8.30
N LEU A 190 -7.00 -15.24 7.47
CA LEU A 190 -5.59 -15.25 7.07
C LEU A 190 -4.82 -14.18 7.89
N PRO A 191 -3.89 -14.55 8.77
CA PRO A 191 -3.10 -13.56 9.51
C PRO A 191 -2.22 -12.73 8.56
N ASN A 192 -1.91 -11.49 8.95
CA ASN A 192 -0.97 -10.64 8.23
C ASN A 192 0.48 -11.10 8.51
N PRO A 193 1.17 -11.74 7.55
CA PRO A 193 2.51 -12.26 7.78
C PRO A 193 3.54 -11.14 7.94
N GLN A 194 3.28 -9.96 7.35
CA GLN A 194 4.21 -8.84 7.34
C GLN A 194 3.41 -7.52 7.37
N PRO A 195 3.10 -6.97 8.56
CA PRO A 195 2.48 -5.66 8.68
C PRO A 195 3.28 -4.57 7.94
N GLY A 196 2.57 -3.60 7.35
CA GLY A 196 3.22 -2.46 6.68
C GLY A 196 3.56 -2.65 5.20
N ILE A 197 3.47 -3.87 4.66
CA ILE A 197 3.76 -4.08 3.24
C ILE A 197 2.71 -3.41 2.37
N VAL A 198 3.18 -2.77 1.31
CA VAL A 198 2.34 -2.15 0.28
C VAL A 198 2.69 -2.64 -1.12
N GLY A 199 3.66 -3.56 -1.22
CA GLY A 199 4.03 -4.28 -2.43
C GLY A 199 4.93 -5.47 -2.09
N TRP A 200 5.07 -6.38 -3.04
CA TRP A 200 5.83 -7.62 -2.92
C TRP A 200 6.49 -7.95 -4.27
N TYR A 201 7.66 -8.58 -4.20
CA TYR A 201 8.37 -9.13 -5.35
C TYR A 201 8.76 -10.59 -5.07
N GLU A 202 8.53 -11.45 -6.05
CA GLU A 202 8.94 -12.85 -6.02
C GLU A 202 10.47 -12.96 -5.78
N PRO A 203 10.94 -13.96 -5.02
CA PRO A 203 12.36 -14.16 -4.78
C PRO A 203 13.20 -14.13 -6.06
N GLY A 204 14.27 -13.33 -6.06
CA GLY A 204 15.18 -13.20 -7.19
C GLY A 204 14.64 -12.39 -8.39
N THR A 205 13.40 -11.90 -8.35
CA THR A 205 12.86 -11.02 -9.41
C THR A 205 13.22 -9.56 -9.20
N TRP A 206 13.39 -9.13 -7.95
CA TRP A 206 13.92 -7.81 -7.64
C TRP A 206 15.42 -7.76 -7.98
N ARG A 207 15.79 -6.90 -8.94
CA ARG A 207 17.16 -6.80 -9.47
C ARG A 207 18.01 -5.69 -8.89
N GLY A 208 17.50 -4.98 -7.88
CA GLY A 208 18.21 -3.88 -7.25
C GLY A 208 18.44 -2.71 -8.17
N ILE A 209 17.87 -1.57 -7.80
CA ILE A 209 18.14 -0.26 -8.36
C ILE A 209 17.59 -0.10 -9.80
N ASP A 210 16.35 0.42 -9.89
CA ASP A 210 15.98 1.22 -11.06
C ASP A 210 16.71 2.57 -10.94
N THR A 211 17.96 2.62 -11.42
CA THR A 211 18.77 3.86 -11.45
C THR A 211 18.21 4.91 -12.41
N ARG A 212 17.14 4.62 -13.18
CA ARG A 212 16.70 5.51 -14.27
C ARG A 212 15.67 6.56 -13.87
N THR A 213 15.11 6.50 -12.67
CA THR A 213 14.23 7.56 -12.16
C THR A 213 14.88 8.27 -10.99
N HIS A 214 15.61 9.35 -11.27
CA HIS A 214 16.24 10.26 -10.29
C HIS A 214 15.28 10.91 -9.28
N TYR A 215 13.99 10.55 -9.26
CA TYR A 215 12.97 11.12 -8.38
C TYR A 215 12.41 10.17 -7.31
N GLU A 216 12.80 8.90 -7.27
CA GLU A 216 12.38 7.97 -6.21
C GLU A 216 13.60 7.56 -5.35
N ARG A 217 13.91 8.40 -4.34
CA ARG A 217 14.79 8.08 -3.21
C ARG A 217 14.18 6.95 -2.34
N PRO A 218 15.00 6.24 -1.53
CA PRO A 218 14.98 4.80 -1.39
C PRO A 218 13.62 4.28 -0.92
N THR A 219 12.94 3.61 -1.83
CA THR A 219 12.00 2.54 -1.47
C THR A 219 12.78 1.52 -0.66
N LEU A 220 12.50 1.44 0.64
CA LEU A 220 13.19 0.48 1.48
C LEU A 220 12.61 -0.90 1.19
N HIS A 221 13.47 -1.77 0.65
CA HIS A 221 13.14 -3.17 0.48
C HIS A 221 13.70 -3.93 1.68
N ASP A 222 12.81 -4.57 2.43
CA ASP A 222 13.23 -5.56 3.42
C ASP A 222 13.24 -6.94 2.77
N TYR A 223 14.16 -7.79 3.20
CA TYR A 223 14.28 -9.17 2.73
C TYR A 223 13.94 -10.13 3.85
N VAL A 224 12.85 -10.86 3.68
CA VAL A 224 12.50 -11.97 4.57
C VAL A 224 12.41 -13.23 3.71
N ASP A 225 13.25 -14.21 4.04
CA ASP A 225 13.31 -15.51 3.36
C ASP A 225 13.52 -15.44 1.84
N GLY A 226 14.24 -14.41 1.38
CA GLY A 226 14.55 -14.20 -0.04
C GLY A 226 13.46 -13.45 -0.83
N ASN A 227 12.29 -13.21 -0.23
CA ASN A 227 11.28 -12.29 -0.76
C ASN A 227 11.72 -10.84 -0.54
N ALA A 228 11.41 -9.95 -1.48
CA ALA A 228 11.62 -8.52 -1.29
C ALA A 228 10.26 -7.82 -1.09
N TYR A 229 10.15 -7.08 0.00
CA TYR A 229 8.94 -6.33 0.35
C TYR A 229 9.08 -4.86 -0.02
N TYR A 230 7.96 -4.18 -0.24
CA TYR A 230 7.92 -2.75 -0.46
C TYR A 230 7.18 -2.07 0.70
N PHE A 231 7.88 -1.16 1.37
CA PHE A 231 7.33 -0.26 2.39
C PHE A 231 7.35 1.17 1.88
N ARG A 232 6.38 1.97 2.33
CA ARG A 232 6.35 3.41 2.05
C ARG A 232 7.02 4.15 3.19
N THR A 233 7.98 5.01 2.87
CA THR A 233 8.68 5.90 3.81
C THR A 233 8.29 7.36 3.62
N HIS A 234 7.78 7.72 2.43
CA HIS A 234 7.28 9.06 2.13
C HIS A 234 5.75 9.13 2.27
N GLY A 235 5.27 10.14 3.02
CA GLY A 235 3.87 10.27 3.38
C GLY A 235 3.56 9.52 4.67
N VAL A 236 2.86 8.38 4.56
CA VAL A 236 2.60 7.50 5.70
C VAL A 236 3.74 6.48 5.79
N ASP A 237 4.55 6.53 6.85
CA ASP A 237 5.59 5.51 7.09
C ASP A 237 4.93 4.19 7.49
N THR A 238 4.97 3.20 6.59
CA THR A 238 4.29 1.93 6.80
C THR A 238 5.11 0.94 7.62
N ARG A 239 6.36 1.24 7.96
CA ARG A 239 7.20 0.35 8.80
C ARG A 239 6.76 0.33 10.26
N ALA A 240 6.13 1.41 10.72
CA ALA A 240 5.57 1.50 12.06
C ALA A 240 4.22 0.77 12.18
N TRP A 241 3.68 0.25 11.07
CA TRP A 241 2.40 -0.45 11.10
C TRP A 241 2.53 -1.77 11.83
N THR A 242 1.64 -1.97 12.79
CA THR A 242 1.43 -3.25 13.46
C THR A 242 0.37 -4.07 12.73
N ALA A 243 0.18 -5.32 13.15
CA ALA A 243 -0.88 -6.19 12.63
C ALA A 243 -2.30 -5.62 12.83
N THR A 244 -2.49 -4.63 13.71
CA THR A 244 -3.79 -3.98 13.95
C THR A 244 -4.05 -2.76 13.05
N THR A 245 -3.02 -2.26 12.35
CA THR A 245 -3.14 -1.07 11.48
C THR A 245 -4.10 -1.31 10.33
N VAL A 246 -4.00 -2.50 9.72
CA VAL A 246 -4.90 -2.99 8.69
C VAL A 246 -5.24 -4.42 9.07
N THR A 247 -6.52 -4.68 9.31
CA THR A 247 -7.04 -6.00 9.65
C THR A 247 -8.17 -6.38 8.71
N VAL A 248 -8.43 -7.68 8.57
CA VAL A 248 -9.65 -8.18 7.94
C VAL A 248 -10.41 -8.95 9.01
N VAL A 249 -11.64 -8.54 9.29
CA VAL A 249 -12.52 -9.25 10.21
C VAL A 249 -13.54 -10.07 9.43
N GLY A 250 -13.99 -11.17 10.01
CA GLY A 250 -14.89 -12.11 9.33
C GLY A 250 -16.31 -11.58 9.09
N PRO A 251 -17.15 -12.37 8.40
CA PRO A 251 -18.51 -11.97 8.07
C PRO A 251 -19.34 -11.64 9.31
N GLY A 252 -20.03 -10.51 9.28
CA GLY A 252 -20.84 -10.02 10.41
C GLY A 252 -20.05 -9.47 11.61
N ALA A 253 -18.72 -9.59 11.61
CA ALA A 253 -17.89 -9.00 12.65
C ALA A 253 -17.78 -7.47 12.45
N LEU A 254 -17.86 -6.74 13.56
CA LEU A 254 -17.58 -5.30 13.57
C LEU A 254 -16.07 -5.08 13.57
N CYS A 255 -15.64 -3.95 13.00
CA CYS A 255 -14.27 -3.51 13.17
C CYS A 255 -14.00 -3.29 14.66
N PRO A 256 -12.80 -3.65 15.17
CA PRO A 256 -12.42 -3.33 16.53
C PRO A 256 -12.63 -1.83 16.76
N ASP A 257 -13.15 -1.47 17.94
CA ASP A 257 -13.24 -0.07 18.32
C ASP A 257 -11.87 0.55 18.12
N HIS A 258 -11.79 1.53 17.22
CA HIS A 258 -10.56 2.29 17.08
C HIS A 258 -10.31 2.90 18.45
N VAL A 259 -9.18 2.54 19.08
CA VAL A 259 -8.63 3.40 20.12
C VAL A 259 -8.28 4.64 19.36
N ALA A 260 -9.22 5.59 19.38
CA ALA A 260 -9.07 6.91 18.85
C ALA A 260 -7.72 7.41 19.38
N ASN A 261 -6.67 7.30 18.57
CA ASN A 261 -5.46 8.10 18.72
C ASN A 261 -5.83 9.54 18.29
N TRP A 262 -6.94 10.03 18.84
CA TRP A 262 -7.07 11.43 19.15
C TRP A 262 -5.97 11.61 20.18
N ALA A 263 -4.81 12.08 19.71
CA ALA A 263 -4.01 12.92 20.58
C ALA A 263 -5.05 13.83 21.26
N PRO A 264 -5.20 13.77 22.60
CA PRO A 264 -6.23 14.53 23.26
C PRO A 264 -6.11 15.94 22.72
N LYS A 265 -7.22 16.50 22.22
CA LYS A 265 -7.25 17.92 21.86
C LYS A 265 -6.51 18.63 22.98
N PRO A 266 -5.47 19.45 22.68
CA PRO A 266 -4.79 20.17 23.73
C PRO A 266 -5.86 20.74 24.64
N LYS A 267 -5.76 20.43 25.95
CA LYS A 267 -6.75 20.93 26.91
C LYS A 267 -6.85 22.42 26.66
N LEU A 268 -8.06 22.97 26.54
CA LEU A 268 -8.27 24.42 26.49
C LEU A 268 -7.37 25.07 27.55
N GLY A 269 -6.34 25.81 27.11
CA GLY A 269 -5.29 26.39 27.97
C GLY A 269 -3.90 25.74 27.95
N SER A 270 -3.63 24.66 27.22
CA SER A 270 -2.26 24.15 27.03
C SER A 270 -1.61 24.79 25.81
N CYS A 271 -0.66 25.69 26.03
CA CYS A 271 0.17 26.25 24.96
C CYS A 271 1.11 25.13 24.44
N GLU A 272 1.17 24.87 23.12
CA GLU A 272 2.23 23.99 22.60
C GLU A 272 3.55 24.78 22.62
N ASP A 273 4.59 24.24 23.25
CA ASP A 273 5.91 24.91 23.35
C ASP A 273 6.82 24.61 22.15
N ASP A 274 6.44 23.63 21.33
CA ASP A 274 7.19 23.13 20.17
C ASP A 274 6.90 23.91 18.88
N PHE A 275 5.96 24.86 18.93
CA PHE A 275 5.51 25.62 17.77
C PHE A 275 5.58 27.12 18.04
N THR A 276 6.03 27.87 17.05
CA THR A 276 5.80 29.32 17.01
C THR A 276 4.50 29.58 16.25
N TYR A 277 3.66 30.43 16.80
CA TYR A 277 2.35 30.73 16.23
C TYR A 277 2.33 32.17 15.71
N HIS A 278 1.57 32.38 14.64
CA HIS A 278 1.26 33.74 14.23
C HIS A 278 0.14 34.30 15.09
N LYS A 279 0.33 35.55 15.51
CA LYS A 279 -0.73 36.36 16.12
C LYS A 279 -1.92 36.37 15.17
N SER A 280 -3.13 36.32 15.72
CA SER A 280 -4.42 36.37 15.03
C SER A 280 -4.41 37.34 13.84
N GLY A 281 -3.99 36.84 12.67
CA GLY A 281 -3.92 37.62 11.47
C GLY A 281 -5.34 37.87 11.00
N THR A 282 -5.61 39.09 10.56
CA THR A 282 -6.86 39.39 9.87
C THR A 282 -6.64 39.18 8.39
N ILE A 283 -7.60 38.55 7.73
CA ILE A 283 -7.62 38.49 6.27
C ILE A 283 -7.76 39.92 5.77
N ARG A 284 -6.72 40.40 5.08
CA ARG A 284 -6.64 41.76 4.55
C ARG A 284 -7.29 41.84 3.18
N SER A 285 -6.95 40.89 2.31
CA SER A 285 -7.42 40.83 0.94
C SER A 285 -7.45 39.38 0.45
N TRP A 286 -8.14 39.15 -0.67
CA TRP A 286 -8.12 37.87 -1.37
C TRP A 286 -8.30 38.06 -2.87
N THR A 287 -7.77 37.11 -3.64
CA THR A 287 -7.94 37.07 -5.10
C THR A 287 -8.97 36.00 -5.44
N THR A 288 -9.96 36.38 -6.24
CA THR A 288 -11.02 35.46 -6.72
C THR A 288 -10.77 35.10 -8.18
N ARG A 289 -10.99 33.84 -8.55
CA ARG A 289 -10.97 33.34 -9.94
C ARG A 289 -12.29 33.64 -10.64
N ASP A 290 -12.34 33.46 -11.95
CA ASP A 290 -13.53 33.66 -12.79
C ASP A 290 -14.73 32.79 -12.35
N ASP A 291 -14.49 31.67 -11.67
CA ASP A 291 -15.52 30.75 -11.15
C ASP A 291 -16.06 31.13 -9.76
N GLY A 292 -15.68 32.31 -9.24
CA GLY A 292 -16.07 32.82 -7.93
C GLY A 292 -15.33 32.19 -6.74
N THR A 293 -14.31 31.36 -6.98
CA THR A 293 -13.51 30.73 -5.92
C THR A 293 -12.28 31.56 -5.56
N ILE A 294 -11.88 31.53 -4.29
CA ILE A 294 -10.67 32.23 -3.84
C ILE A 294 -9.43 31.42 -4.20
N SER A 295 -8.47 32.06 -4.88
CA SER A 295 -7.18 31.46 -5.25
C SER A 295 -6.05 31.85 -4.32
N GLU A 296 -6.07 33.06 -3.76
CA GLU A 296 -5.02 33.57 -2.87
C GLU A 296 -5.63 34.39 -1.73
N LEU A 297 -4.98 34.33 -0.56
CA LEU A 297 -5.31 35.09 0.65
C LEU A 297 -4.09 35.90 1.08
N GLU A 298 -4.34 37.15 1.49
CA GLU A 298 -3.36 38.00 2.15
C GLU A 298 -3.78 38.25 3.60
N PHE A 299 -2.85 38.07 4.53
CA PHE A 299 -3.06 38.26 5.95
C PHE A 299 -2.23 39.45 6.46
N GLU A 300 -2.85 40.32 7.25
CA GLU A 300 -2.19 41.44 7.94
C GLU A 300 -2.10 41.18 9.45
N GLY A 301 -1.03 41.66 10.07
CA GLY A 301 -0.82 41.54 11.52
C GLY A 301 -0.40 40.15 11.99
N ALA A 302 -0.02 39.28 11.05
CA ALA A 302 0.47 37.92 11.29
C ALA A 302 1.93 37.92 11.79
N GLY A 303 2.22 38.58 12.91
CA GLY A 303 3.57 38.54 13.53
C GLY A 303 3.82 37.28 14.36
N TRP A 304 5.08 36.96 14.64
CA TRP A 304 5.47 35.83 15.48
C TRP A 304 5.16 36.07 16.96
N ARG A 305 4.56 35.09 17.62
CA ARG A 305 4.51 34.98 19.09
C ARG A 305 4.96 33.60 19.53
N ASP A 306 5.69 33.57 20.64
CA ASP A 306 6.20 32.33 21.21
C ASP A 306 5.09 31.39 21.70
N ARG A 307 3.86 31.88 21.93
CA ARG A 307 2.71 31.09 22.42
C ARG A 307 1.37 31.65 21.95
N VAL A 308 0.48 30.77 21.50
CA VAL A 308 -0.97 31.01 21.43
C VAL A 308 -1.64 29.98 22.32
N CYS A 309 -2.41 30.47 23.30
CA CYS A 309 -3.16 29.64 24.22
C CYS A 309 -4.61 30.11 24.05
N ASP A 310 -5.34 29.47 23.12
CA ASP A 310 -6.81 29.41 23.00
C ASP A 310 -7.20 28.95 21.58
N ASP A 311 -7.67 27.71 21.45
CA ASP A 311 -8.34 27.23 20.24
C ASP A 311 -9.76 27.80 20.17
N SER A 312 -10.00 28.74 19.27
CA SER A 312 -11.35 29.20 18.94
C SER A 312 -11.89 28.48 17.70
N LYS A 313 -13.19 28.17 17.65
CA LYS A 313 -13.82 27.66 16.43
C LYS A 313 -13.62 28.68 15.29
N GLY A 314 -13.26 28.20 14.10
CA GLY A 314 -13.00 29.03 12.92
C GLY A 314 -11.55 29.46 12.71
N MET A 315 -10.59 28.85 13.42
CA MET A 315 -9.15 29.08 13.23
C MET A 315 -8.61 28.35 12.00
N ILE A 316 -7.83 29.05 11.17
CA ILE A 316 -7.12 28.47 10.03
C ILE A 316 -5.72 28.03 10.48
N TYR A 317 -5.42 26.72 10.45
CA TYR A 317 -4.08 26.21 10.80
C TYR A 317 -3.21 26.05 9.57
N ALA A 318 -2.10 26.79 9.52
CA ALA A 318 -1.18 26.74 8.40
C ALA A 318 0.24 26.39 8.85
N ASP A 319 0.67 25.19 8.48
CA ASP A 319 1.94 24.58 8.87
C ASP A 319 3.06 24.91 7.85
N ASP A 320 4.29 25.11 8.31
CA ASP A 320 5.48 25.31 7.45
C ASP A 320 5.76 24.12 6.52
N THR A 321 5.23 22.94 6.83
CA THR A 321 5.38 21.71 6.05
C THR A 321 4.48 21.65 4.79
N SER A 322 4.19 22.81 4.19
CA SER A 322 3.55 23.05 2.88
C SER A 322 2.05 22.75 2.75
N ARG A 323 1.33 22.39 3.83
CA ARG A 323 -0.09 22.01 3.72
C ARG A 323 -0.92 22.45 4.93
N ALA A 324 -1.36 23.70 4.89
CA ALA A 324 -2.42 24.21 5.77
C ALA A 324 -3.77 23.58 5.44
N PHE A 325 -4.69 23.49 6.40
CA PHE A 325 -6.10 23.26 6.09
C PHE A 325 -7.07 24.08 6.94
N VAL A 326 -8.21 24.42 6.33
CA VAL A 326 -9.40 24.98 6.99
C VAL A 326 -10.48 23.93 6.89
N GLU A 327 -11.12 23.64 8.03
CA GLU A 327 -12.35 22.87 8.07
C GLU A 327 -13.49 23.85 8.35
N ASP A 328 -14.47 23.92 7.45
CA ASP A 328 -15.65 24.76 7.68
C ASP A 328 -16.67 24.09 8.61
N GLU A 329 -17.82 24.74 8.82
CA GLU A 329 -18.89 24.22 9.68
C GLU A 329 -19.51 22.92 9.14
N ASP A 330 -19.38 22.68 7.83
CA ASP A 330 -19.86 21.51 7.11
C ASP A 330 -18.78 20.41 6.98
N GLY A 331 -17.60 20.59 7.57
CA GLY A 331 -16.48 19.64 7.53
C GLY A 331 -15.66 19.67 6.24
N GLN A 332 -15.84 20.67 5.37
CA GLN A 332 -15.07 20.80 4.13
C GLN A 332 -13.63 21.23 4.43
N LYS A 333 -12.65 20.44 3.95
CA LYS A 333 -11.22 20.75 4.08
C LYS A 333 -10.68 21.54 2.89
N ILE A 334 -10.40 22.82 3.09
CA ILE A 334 -9.71 23.69 2.13
C ILE A 334 -8.22 23.68 2.46
N ARG A 335 -7.33 23.57 1.47
CA ARG A 335 -5.88 23.54 1.69
C ARG A 335 -5.16 24.73 1.10
N PHE A 336 -4.16 25.19 1.84
CA PHE A 336 -3.35 26.34 1.49
C PHE A 336 -1.86 26.03 1.51
N GLU A 337 -1.13 26.66 0.60
CA GLU A 337 0.32 26.70 0.54
C GLU A 337 0.75 28.12 0.91
N MET A 338 1.59 28.27 1.93
CA MET A 338 2.16 29.57 2.28
C MET A 338 3.17 29.96 1.20
N ILE A 339 2.93 31.10 0.55
CA ILE A 339 3.79 31.63 -0.52
C ILE A 339 4.85 32.55 0.06
N GLU A 340 4.47 33.34 1.07
CA GLU A 340 5.30 34.38 1.66
C GLU A 340 4.92 34.57 3.13
N VAL A 341 5.93 34.70 3.99
CA VAL A 341 5.77 34.93 5.42
C VAL A 341 6.87 35.90 5.85
N ASP A 342 6.49 37.12 6.24
CA ASP A 342 7.41 38.13 6.73
C ASP A 342 6.86 38.83 8.00
N GLU A 343 7.57 39.85 8.48
CA GLU A 343 7.18 40.61 9.66
C GLU A 343 5.96 41.52 9.46
N HIS A 344 5.57 41.77 8.22
CA HIS A 344 4.48 42.67 7.82
C HIS A 344 3.19 41.93 7.45
N GLY A 345 3.28 40.66 7.09
CA GLY A 345 2.14 39.85 6.72
C GLY A 345 2.49 38.46 6.24
N SER A 346 1.48 37.76 5.72
CA SER A 346 1.68 36.47 5.09
C SER A 346 0.74 36.31 3.90
N ARG A 347 1.17 35.56 2.88
CA ARG A 347 0.37 35.22 1.71
C ARG A 347 0.24 33.72 1.57
N ALA A 348 -0.96 33.26 1.24
CA ALA A 348 -1.23 31.85 1.00
C ALA A 348 -2.01 31.62 -0.29
N ARG A 349 -1.69 30.53 -1.00
CA ARG A 349 -2.39 30.06 -2.19
C ARG A 349 -3.33 28.91 -1.85
N VAL A 350 -4.57 28.96 -2.30
CA VAL A 350 -5.50 27.84 -2.23
C VAL A 350 -5.17 26.84 -3.34
N PHE A 351 -4.72 25.64 -2.95
CA PHE A 351 -4.35 24.59 -3.91
C PHE A 351 -5.30 23.39 -3.93
N ALA A 352 -6.21 23.28 -2.95
CA ALA A 352 -7.29 22.28 -2.97
C ALA A 352 -8.50 22.73 -2.13
N GLY A 353 -9.71 22.33 -2.54
CA GLY A 353 -10.95 22.74 -1.90
C GLY A 353 -11.57 24.01 -2.51
N ARG A 354 -12.81 24.33 -2.14
CA ARG A 354 -13.55 25.47 -2.67
C ARG A 354 -13.77 26.49 -1.57
N LEU A 355 -12.91 27.49 -1.49
CA LEU A 355 -13.09 28.63 -0.60
C LEU A 355 -13.91 29.70 -1.31
N THR A 356 -14.96 30.18 -0.65
CA THR A 356 -15.84 31.25 -1.18
C THR A 356 -15.81 32.47 -0.26
N PRO A 357 -16.10 33.69 -0.76
CA PRO A 357 -16.09 34.90 0.05
C PRO A 357 -16.97 34.81 1.30
N SER A 358 -18.16 34.19 1.21
CA SER A 358 -19.08 34.02 2.35
C SER A 358 -18.49 33.17 3.48
N MET A 359 -17.51 32.31 3.19
CA MET A 359 -16.79 31.53 4.21
C MET A 359 -15.78 32.37 4.99
N LEU A 360 -15.40 33.54 4.46
CA LEU A 360 -14.48 34.49 5.10
C LEU A 360 -15.19 35.64 5.83
N GLU A 361 -16.47 35.85 5.54
CA GLU A 361 -17.32 36.82 6.23
C GLU A 361 -17.42 36.44 7.72
N GLY A 362 -17.20 37.41 8.62
CA GLY A 362 -17.34 37.21 10.09
C GLY A 362 -16.06 37.28 10.96
N ARG A 363 -14.97 37.93 10.53
CA ARG A 363 -13.71 38.06 11.31
C ARG A 363 -13.14 36.71 11.76
N ARG A 364 -13.05 35.73 10.84
CA ARG A 364 -12.36 34.46 11.12
C ARG A 364 -10.87 34.72 11.36
N ARG A 365 -10.31 34.11 12.42
CA ARG A 365 -8.90 34.26 12.80
C ARG A 365 -8.05 33.21 12.08
N VAL A 366 -6.87 33.61 11.60
CA VAL A 366 -5.91 32.70 10.99
C VAL A 366 -4.74 32.51 11.94
N VAL A 367 -4.36 31.27 12.19
CA VAL A 367 -3.19 30.89 13.00
C VAL A 367 -2.29 29.97 12.19
N THR A 368 -1.32 30.57 11.53
CA THR A 368 -0.16 29.87 11.00
C THR A 368 0.67 29.34 12.19
N ARG A 369 1.18 28.11 12.07
CA ARG A 369 2.08 27.43 13.01
C ARG A 369 3.36 27.05 12.26
N ALA A 370 4.51 27.30 12.85
CA ALA A 370 5.78 26.75 12.37
C ALA A 370 6.36 25.89 13.48
N LYS A 371 6.92 24.74 13.13
CA LYS A 371 7.62 23.92 14.10
C LYS A 371 8.96 24.58 14.41
N ARG A 372 9.30 24.73 15.68
CA ARG A 372 10.62 25.25 16.08
C ARG A 372 11.76 24.37 15.59
#